data_AF-A0A2V9AFS1-F1
#
_entry.id   AF-A0A2V9AFS1-F1
#
_cell.length_a   1.000
_cell.length_b   1.000
_cell.length_c   1.000
_cell.angle_alpha   90.00
_cell.angle_beta   90.00
_cell.angle_gamma   90.00
#
_symmetry.space_group_name_H-M   'P 1'
#
loop_
_entity.id
_entity.type
_entity.pdbx_description
1 polymer ?
#
loop_
_entity_poly.entity_id
_entity_poly.type
_entity_poly.pdbx_seq_one_letter_code
_entity_poly.pdbx_strand_id
1 'polypeptide(L)'
;MRSQEGAPSWLNLAWPAPLILAGTVAAGLIIVLGVAQGRDPQVEWGANFALFRTLFFAAWFTRDMQFLQWMNLRRGKHPLVMGVLFLTIVYVCAVILMAPLRVFSLPERASFSAFLLPSAAYLLDHSAWVLRPAIWTAAFVAQWFFIALFVGLQKKTIDELNSPASAPAAAPIPAQT
;
A
#
# COMPACT_ATOMS: atom_id res chain seq x y z
N MET A 1 -24.66 -22.48 -15.10
CA MET A 1 -23.31 -22.55 -15.70
C MET A 1 -22.32 -22.96 -14.62
N ARG A 2 -21.88 -24.22 -14.63
CA ARG A 2 -20.73 -24.71 -13.85
C ARG A 2 -19.49 -24.54 -14.73
N SER A 3 -18.47 -23.83 -14.24
CA SER A 3 -17.08 -23.95 -14.72
C SER A 3 -16.11 -23.16 -13.82
N GLN A 4 -15.59 -23.83 -12.79
CA GLN A 4 -14.16 -24.02 -12.50
C GLN A 4 -13.93 -24.21 -11.00
N GLU A 5 -13.85 -25.48 -10.62
CA GLU A 5 -13.01 -25.95 -9.53
C GLU A 5 -11.55 -25.62 -9.90
N GLY A 6 -11.09 -24.47 -9.45
CA GLY A 6 -9.68 -24.16 -9.32
C GLY A 6 -9.53 -23.59 -7.92
N ALA A 7 -8.62 -24.16 -7.13
CA ALA A 7 -8.25 -23.57 -5.84
C ALA A 7 -8.13 -22.05 -6.01
N PRO A 8 -8.66 -21.22 -5.10
CA PRO A 8 -8.67 -19.77 -5.27
C PRO A 8 -7.25 -19.30 -5.57
N SER A 9 -7.01 -18.93 -6.84
CA SER A 9 -5.71 -18.45 -7.27
C SER A 9 -5.37 -17.22 -6.43
N TRP A 10 -4.12 -17.09 -5.98
CA TRP A 10 -3.65 -15.92 -5.23
C TRP A 10 -3.98 -14.59 -5.93
N LEU A 11 -4.08 -14.61 -7.25
CA LEU A 11 -4.56 -13.49 -8.07
C LEU A 11 -6.03 -13.12 -7.85
N ASN A 12 -6.91 -14.10 -7.63
CA ASN A 12 -8.31 -13.86 -7.28
C ASN A 12 -8.45 -13.34 -5.84
N LEU A 13 -7.49 -13.69 -4.96
CA LEU A 13 -7.47 -13.30 -3.55
C LEU A 13 -6.99 -11.86 -3.34
N ALA A 14 -6.10 -11.35 -4.20
CA ALA A 14 -5.59 -9.97 -4.14
C ALA A 14 -6.41 -8.97 -4.98
N TRP A 15 -7.43 -9.42 -5.71
CA TRP A 15 -8.22 -8.57 -6.59
C TRP A 15 -9.04 -7.53 -5.79
N PRO A 16 -9.14 -6.25 -6.22
CA PRO A 16 -8.61 -5.64 -7.46
C PRO A 16 -7.23 -4.98 -7.32
N ALA A 17 -6.46 -5.19 -6.25
CA ALA A 17 -5.26 -4.37 -5.98
C ALA A 17 -4.18 -4.49 -7.07
N PRO A 18 -3.91 -5.67 -7.68
CA PRO A 18 -3.01 -5.77 -8.82
C PRO A 18 -3.43 -4.92 -10.03
N LEU A 19 -4.74 -4.82 -10.32
CA LEU A 19 -5.22 -3.93 -11.39
C LEU A 19 -5.03 -2.46 -11.02
N ILE A 20 -5.32 -2.11 -9.77
CA ILE A 20 -5.17 -0.75 -9.29
C ILE A 20 -3.69 -0.33 -9.34
N LEU A 21 -2.77 -1.21 -8.94
CA LEU A 21 -1.33 -1.01 -9.09
C LEU A 21 -0.95 -0.86 -10.57
N ALA A 22 -1.36 -1.79 -11.43
CA ALA A 22 -1.05 -1.73 -12.86
C ALA A 22 -1.59 -0.45 -13.52
N GLY A 23 -2.81 -0.05 -13.18
CA GLY A 23 -3.43 1.19 -13.64
C GLY A 23 -2.71 2.44 -13.14
N THR A 24 -2.29 2.44 -11.87
CA THR A 24 -1.53 3.57 -11.28
C THR A 24 -0.15 3.69 -11.93
N VAL A 25 0.54 2.57 -12.16
CA VAL A 25 1.83 2.54 -12.87
C VAL A 25 1.65 3.00 -14.32
N ALA A 26 0.63 2.49 -15.03
CA ALA A 26 0.36 2.87 -16.41
C ALA A 26 0.03 4.36 -16.55
N ALA A 27 -0.87 4.88 -15.70
CA ALA A 27 -1.21 6.31 -15.67
C ALA A 27 0.03 7.17 -15.39
N GLY A 28 0.86 6.75 -14.45
CA GLY A 28 2.11 7.41 -14.12
C GLY A 28 3.10 7.42 -15.29
N LEU A 29 3.30 6.28 -15.96
CA LEU A 29 4.17 6.18 -17.14
C LEU A 29 3.67 7.07 -18.29
N ILE A 30 2.36 7.15 -18.52
CA ILE A 30 1.76 8.04 -19.53
C ILE A 30 2.10 9.50 -19.21
N ILE A 31 1.98 9.93 -17.94
CA ILE A 31 2.34 11.29 -17.52
C ILE A 31 3.83 11.54 -17.73
N VAL A 32 4.70 10.59 -17.32
CA VAL A 32 6.16 10.69 -17.50
C VAL A 32 6.52 10.83 -18.97
N LEU A 33 5.95 10.00 -19.85
CA LEU A 33 6.20 10.05 -21.29
C LEU A 33 5.66 11.33 -21.94
N GLY A 34 4.47 11.78 -21.56
CA GLY A 34 3.88 13.03 -22.06
C GLY A 34 4.70 14.26 -21.67
N VAL A 35 5.20 14.31 -20.42
CA VAL A 35 6.08 15.38 -19.96
C VAL A 35 7.45 15.34 -20.65
N ALA A 36 7.99 14.15 -20.92
CA ALA A 36 9.24 13.99 -21.65
C ALA A 36 9.17 14.53 -23.09
N GLN A 37 8.02 14.42 -23.75
CA GLN A 37 7.83 14.87 -25.14
C GLN A 37 7.57 16.37 -25.28
N GLY A 38 7.02 17.02 -24.24
CA GLY A 38 6.57 18.42 -24.31
C GLY A 38 7.52 19.45 -23.69
N ARG A 39 8.75 19.08 -23.29
CA ARG A 39 9.63 19.95 -22.50
C ARG A 39 10.83 20.51 -23.24
N ASP A 40 11.22 21.70 -22.77
CA ASP A 40 12.46 22.39 -23.12
C ASP A 40 13.67 21.63 -22.56
N PRO A 41 14.66 21.23 -23.38
CA PRO A 41 15.81 20.42 -22.98
C PRO A 41 16.74 21.06 -21.94
N GLN A 42 16.53 22.33 -21.57
CA GLN A 42 17.33 23.04 -20.57
C GLN A 42 16.90 22.75 -19.11
N VAL A 43 15.74 22.14 -18.86
CA VAL A 43 15.33 21.77 -17.51
C VAL A 43 15.94 20.41 -17.17
N GLU A 44 16.79 20.33 -16.14
CA GLU A 44 17.36 19.09 -15.59
C GLU A 44 16.24 18.12 -15.15
N TRP A 45 15.68 17.40 -16.11
CA TRP A 45 14.66 16.39 -15.89
C TRP A 45 15.29 15.02 -16.12
N GLY A 46 15.62 14.34 -15.02
CA GLY A 46 16.00 12.94 -15.08
C GLY A 46 14.75 12.07 -15.28
N ALA A 47 14.58 11.47 -16.46
CA ALA A 47 13.52 10.48 -16.71
C ALA A 47 13.50 9.37 -15.64
N ASN A 48 14.69 8.95 -15.20
CA ASN A 48 14.88 7.99 -14.11
C ASN A 48 14.29 8.48 -12.77
N PHE A 49 14.43 9.78 -12.47
CA PHE A 49 13.86 10.37 -11.26
C PHE A 49 12.34 10.44 -11.35
N ALA A 50 11.79 10.82 -12.50
CA ALA A 50 10.35 10.85 -12.71
C ALA A 50 9.72 9.44 -12.63
N LEU A 51 10.41 8.43 -13.18
CA LEU A 51 10.03 7.03 -13.03
C LEU A 51 10.07 6.59 -11.57
N PHE A 52 11.16 6.88 -10.84
CA PHE A 52 11.27 6.57 -9.42
C PHE A 52 10.13 7.18 -8.61
N ARG A 53 9.86 8.48 -8.80
CA ARG A 53 8.77 9.19 -8.10
C ARG A 53 7.41 8.56 -8.39
N THR A 54 7.17 8.16 -9.63
CA THR A 54 5.94 7.48 -10.06
C THR A 54 5.79 6.12 -9.38
N LEU A 55 6.84 5.30 -9.40
CA LEU A 55 6.83 3.99 -8.76
C LEU A 55 6.69 4.10 -7.25
N PHE A 56 7.31 5.11 -6.64
CA PHE A 56 7.20 5.33 -5.21
C PHE A 56 5.79 5.73 -4.80
N PHE A 57 5.14 6.60 -5.57
CA PHE A 57 3.73 6.92 -5.40
C PHE A 57 2.84 5.69 -5.57
N ALA A 58 3.07 4.89 -6.62
CA ALA A 58 2.33 3.67 -6.86
C ALA A 58 2.47 2.66 -5.71
N ALA A 59 3.68 2.50 -5.16
CA ALA A 59 3.91 1.65 -3.99
C ALA A 59 3.13 2.15 -2.77
N TRP A 60 3.16 3.45 -2.52
CA TRP A 60 2.41 4.09 -1.44
C TRP A 60 0.90 3.85 -1.53
N PHE A 61 0.33 4.13 -2.71
CA PHE A 61 -1.09 3.92 -2.97
C PHE A 61 -1.49 2.44 -2.87
N THR A 62 -0.65 1.55 -3.40
CA THR A 62 -0.88 0.11 -3.36
C THR A 62 -0.90 -0.40 -1.92
N ARG A 63 0.01 0.06 -1.07
CA ARG A 63 0.05 -0.33 0.35
C ARG A 63 -1.27 -0.02 1.06
N ASP A 64 -1.80 1.18 0.86
CA ASP A 64 -3.07 1.59 1.48
C ASP A 64 -4.25 0.77 0.97
N MET A 65 -4.28 0.49 -0.33
CA MET A 65 -5.28 -0.38 -0.92
C MET A 65 -5.22 -1.81 -0.36
N GLN A 66 -4.00 -2.35 -0.19
CA GLN A 66 -3.81 -3.68 0.41
C GLN A 66 -4.25 -3.71 1.88
N PHE A 67 -3.97 -2.66 2.63
CA PHE A 67 -4.48 -2.53 4.00
C PHE A 67 -6.01 -2.50 4.06
N LEU A 68 -6.65 -1.70 3.20
CA LEU A 68 -8.11 -1.60 3.17
C LEU A 68 -8.77 -2.90 2.74
N GLN A 69 -8.20 -3.60 1.76
CA GLN A 69 -8.65 -4.93 1.35
C GLN A 69 -8.54 -5.93 2.50
N TRP A 70 -7.41 -5.93 3.22
CA TRP A 70 -7.25 -6.78 4.38
C TRP A 70 -8.28 -6.48 5.47
N MET A 71 -8.56 -5.20 5.74
CA MET A 71 -9.59 -4.80 6.68
C MET A 71 -10.98 -5.28 6.25
N ASN A 72 -11.30 -5.25 4.95
CA ASN A 72 -12.58 -5.71 4.41
C ASN A 72 -12.84 -7.21 4.64
N LEU A 73 -11.78 -8.01 4.82
CA LEU A 73 -11.89 -9.44 5.13
C LEU A 73 -12.25 -9.70 6.61
N ARG A 74 -12.14 -8.69 7.48
CA ARG A 74 -12.46 -8.85 8.90
C ARG A 74 -13.98 -8.82 9.11
N ARG A 75 -14.50 -9.76 9.91
CA ARG A 75 -15.91 -9.82 10.29
C ARG A 75 -16.24 -8.64 11.23
N GLY A 76 -16.96 -7.64 10.73
CA GLY A 76 -17.41 -6.47 11.49
C GLY A 76 -18.51 -5.72 10.76
N LYS A 77 -19.25 -4.83 11.45
CA LYS A 77 -20.36 -4.08 10.85
C LYS A 77 -19.90 -3.03 9.81
N HIS A 78 -18.73 -2.41 10.00
CA HIS A 78 -18.18 -1.38 9.11
C HIS A 78 -16.65 -1.47 8.95
N PRO A 79 -16.10 -2.55 8.37
CA PRO A 79 -14.65 -2.78 8.32
C PRO A 79 -13.90 -1.71 7.51
N LEU A 80 -14.45 -1.27 6.38
CA LEU A 80 -13.82 -0.25 5.53
C LEU A 80 -13.78 1.12 6.20
N VAL A 81 -14.85 1.53 6.89
CA VAL A 81 -14.89 2.81 7.62
C VAL A 81 -13.84 2.81 8.72
N MET A 82 -13.71 1.71 9.46
CA MET A 82 -12.67 1.56 10.47
C MET A 82 -11.26 1.57 9.86
N GLY A 83 -11.07 0.94 8.69
CA GLY A 83 -9.81 0.99 7.95
C GLY A 83 -9.43 2.41 7.54
N VAL A 84 -10.36 3.16 6.95
CA VAL A 84 -10.13 4.56 6.55
C VAL A 84 -9.83 5.43 7.77
N LEU A 85 -10.63 5.32 8.84
CA LEU A 85 -10.38 6.06 10.09
C LEU A 85 -9.01 5.74 10.67
N PHE A 86 -8.59 4.47 10.65
CA PHE A 86 -7.27 4.07 11.12
C PHE A 86 -6.15 4.72 10.29
N LEU A 87 -6.23 4.67 8.95
CA LEU A 87 -5.26 5.33 8.08
C LEU A 87 -5.21 6.84 8.35
N THR A 88 -6.36 7.49 8.47
CA THR A 88 -6.44 8.92 8.79
C THR A 88 -5.78 9.24 10.13
N ILE A 89 -6.09 8.49 11.18
CA ILE A 89 -5.50 8.69 12.51
C ILE A 89 -3.99 8.49 12.45
N VAL A 90 -3.51 7.43 11.80
CA VAL A 90 -2.07 7.17 11.65
C VAL A 90 -1.37 8.33 10.95
N TYR A 91 -1.94 8.87 9.87
CA TYR A 91 -1.34 10.01 9.16
C TYR A 91 -1.36 11.28 9.98
N VAL A 92 -2.49 11.60 10.63
CA VAL A 92 -2.58 12.78 11.49
C VAL A 92 -1.58 12.69 12.64
N CYS A 93 -1.50 11.53 13.31
CA CYS A 93 -0.52 11.30 14.37
C CYS A 93 0.92 11.41 13.86
N ALA A 94 1.24 10.83 12.70
CA ALA A 94 2.57 10.95 12.10
C ALA A 94 2.92 12.41 11.79
N VAL A 95 1.99 13.19 11.24
CA VAL A 95 2.18 14.63 11.01
C VAL A 95 2.42 15.38 12.32
N ILE A 96 1.61 15.13 13.35
CA ILE A 96 1.74 15.77 14.67
C ILE A 96 3.09 15.45 15.30
N LEU A 97 3.57 14.20 15.21
CA LEU A 97 4.87 13.80 15.77
C LEU A 97 6.05 14.39 14.99
N MET A 98 5.91 14.52 13.66
CA MET A 98 6.96 15.04 12.79
C MET A 98 7.06 16.58 12.79
N ALA A 99 5.95 17.28 13.05
CA ALA A 99 5.92 18.74 12.99
C ALA A 99 6.87 19.42 14.01
N PRO A 100 6.90 19.06 15.32
CA PRO A 100 7.85 19.62 16.28
C PRO A 100 9.31 19.33 15.93
N LEU A 101 9.58 18.22 15.26
CA LEU A 101 10.91 17.83 14.78
C LEU A 101 11.36 18.61 13.54
N ARG A 102 10.54 19.57 13.08
CA ARG A 102 10.80 20.43 11.93
C ARG A 102 11.01 19.65 10.61
N VAL A 103 10.48 18.43 10.53
CA VAL A 103 10.64 17.51 9.38
C VAL A 103 10.17 18.13 8.07
N PHE A 104 9.07 18.88 8.10
CA PHE A 104 8.51 19.53 6.91
C PHE A 104 9.19 20.86 6.55
N SER A 105 9.87 21.50 7.51
CA SER A 105 10.48 22.82 7.31
C SER A 105 11.95 22.75 6.89
N LEU A 106 12.61 21.60 7.09
CA LEU A 106 14.02 21.39 6.76
C LEU A 106 14.13 20.40 5.59
N PRO A 107 14.63 20.81 4.41
CA PRO A 107 14.73 19.95 3.22
C PRO A 107 15.45 18.63 3.48
N GLU A 108 16.50 18.66 4.30
CA GLU A 108 17.30 17.49 4.68
C GLU A 108 16.53 16.43 5.49
N ARG A 109 15.42 16.84 6.13
CA ARG A 109 14.62 15.98 7.00
C ARG A 109 13.35 15.47 6.32
N ALA A 110 12.95 16.06 5.19
CA ALA A 110 11.73 15.69 4.49
C ALA A 110 11.70 14.20 4.11
N SER A 111 12.85 13.60 3.81
CA SER A 111 12.97 12.17 3.49
C SER A 111 12.55 11.23 4.61
N PHE A 112 12.64 11.64 5.89
CA PHE A 112 12.16 10.82 7.01
C PHE A 112 10.64 10.69 7.05
N SER A 113 9.91 11.63 6.46
CA SER A 113 8.45 11.52 6.32
C SER A 113 8.03 10.46 5.30
N ALA A 114 8.93 10.05 4.40
CA ALA A 114 8.65 9.18 3.26
C ALA A 114 8.20 7.76 3.63
N PHE A 115 8.52 7.33 4.85
CA PHE A 115 8.07 6.05 5.38
C PHE A 115 6.58 6.07 5.74
N LEU A 116 6.08 7.19 6.26
CA LEU A 116 4.81 7.27 7.00
C LEU A 116 3.79 8.22 6.39
N LEU A 117 4.18 9.11 5.48
CA LEU A 117 3.28 10.09 4.87
C LEU A 117 3.27 10.02 3.34
N PRO A 118 2.08 10.08 2.72
CA PRO A 118 1.97 10.11 1.27
C PRO A 118 2.47 11.43 0.68
N SER A 119 2.43 12.52 1.46
CA SER A 119 2.90 13.86 1.06
C SER A 119 4.35 13.86 0.58
N ALA A 120 5.18 12.97 1.12
CA ALA A 120 6.58 12.84 0.72
C ALA A 120 6.74 12.45 -0.77
N ALA A 121 5.83 11.66 -1.34
CA ALA A 121 5.87 11.32 -2.77
C ALA A 121 5.49 12.52 -3.67
N TYR A 122 4.66 13.43 -3.17
CA TYR A 122 4.28 14.66 -3.87
C TYR A 122 5.33 15.77 -3.74
N LEU A 123 6.01 15.82 -2.60
CA LEU A 123 7.06 16.81 -2.29
C LEU A 123 8.45 16.36 -2.75
N LEU A 124 8.60 15.13 -3.26
CA LEU A 124 9.85 14.62 -3.79
C LEU A 124 10.24 15.41 -5.06
N ASP A 125 11.24 16.26 -4.90
CA ASP A 125 11.93 16.98 -5.97
C ASP A 125 13.38 16.49 -6.13
N HIS A 126 13.99 16.78 -7.28
CA HIS A 126 15.33 16.32 -7.62
C HIS A 126 16.37 16.78 -6.59
N SER A 127 16.24 18.03 -6.14
CA SER A 127 17.05 18.62 -5.06
C SER A 127 16.97 17.82 -3.75
N ALA A 128 15.77 17.42 -3.33
CA ALA A 128 15.54 16.64 -2.11
C ALA A 128 16.00 15.17 -2.24
N TRP A 129 15.97 14.61 -3.45
CA TRP A 129 16.50 13.28 -3.74
C TRP A 129 18.02 13.23 -3.57
N VAL A 130 18.74 14.20 -4.17
CA VAL A 130 20.21 14.26 -4.13
C VAL A 130 20.76 14.42 -2.72
N LEU A 131 20.04 15.11 -1.82
CA LEU A 131 20.46 15.30 -0.42
C LEU A 131 20.55 13.99 0.37
N ARG A 132 19.62 13.04 0.16
CA ARG A 132 19.48 11.82 0.98
C ARG A 132 18.97 10.62 0.16
N PRO A 133 19.65 10.19 -0.92
CA PRO A 133 19.14 9.14 -1.81
C PRO A 133 18.95 7.80 -1.08
N ALA A 134 19.84 7.48 -0.13
CA ALA A 134 19.74 6.25 0.67
C ALA A 134 18.45 6.18 1.49
N ILE A 135 17.99 7.29 2.07
CA ILE A 135 16.78 7.33 2.90
C ILE A 135 15.54 7.16 2.02
N TRP A 136 15.49 7.81 0.86
CA TRP A 136 14.40 7.64 -0.09
C TRP A 136 14.32 6.21 -0.64
N THR A 137 15.46 5.60 -0.96
CA THR A 137 15.50 4.19 -1.38
C THR A 137 15.08 3.26 -0.25
N ALA A 138 15.53 3.49 0.98
CA ALA A 138 15.10 2.71 2.14
C ALA A 138 13.59 2.83 2.38
N ALA A 139 13.02 4.04 2.24
CA ALA A 139 11.58 4.25 2.33
C ALA A 139 10.84 3.51 1.22
N PHE A 140 11.33 3.56 -0.02
CA PHE A 140 10.76 2.81 -1.16
C PHE A 140 10.74 1.30 -0.88
N VAL A 141 11.86 0.73 -0.45
CA VAL A 141 11.95 -0.69 -0.09
C VAL A 141 11.01 -1.04 1.06
N ALA A 142 10.90 -0.17 2.07
CA ALA A 142 9.98 -0.36 3.18
C ALA A 142 8.52 -0.40 2.72
N GLN A 143 8.10 0.43 1.74
CA GLN A 143 6.74 0.36 1.19
C GLN A 143 6.44 -1.01 0.56
N TRP A 144 7.38 -1.55 -0.22
CA TRP A 144 7.23 -2.90 -0.79
C TRP A 144 7.19 -3.99 0.27
N PHE A 145 7.98 -3.86 1.33
CA PHE A 145 7.91 -4.76 2.47
C PHE A 145 6.53 -4.73 3.14
N PHE A 146 5.95 -3.54 3.38
CA PHE A 146 4.59 -3.42 3.92
C PHE A 146 3.53 -4.01 2.99
N ILE A 147 3.64 -3.80 1.68
CA ILE A 147 2.75 -4.44 0.69
C ILE A 147 2.80 -5.96 0.83
N ALA A 148 4.01 -6.55 0.83
CA ALA A 148 4.18 -8.00 0.96
C ALA A 148 3.60 -8.52 2.27
N LEU A 149 3.79 -7.78 3.37
CA LEU A 149 3.22 -8.11 4.68
C LEU A 149 1.69 -8.11 4.65
N PHE A 150 1.05 -7.09 4.07
CA PHE A 150 -0.41 -7.04 3.95
C PHE A 150 -0.97 -8.16 3.08
N VAL A 151 -0.30 -8.49 1.98
CA VAL A 151 -0.72 -9.62 1.13
C VAL A 151 -0.58 -10.95 1.89
N GLY A 152 0.49 -11.12 2.69
CA GLY A 152 0.64 -12.28 3.57
C GLY A 152 -0.47 -12.38 4.61
N LEU A 153 -0.85 -11.26 5.22
CA LEU A 153 -1.95 -11.19 6.18
C LEU A 153 -3.31 -11.49 5.53
N GLN A 154 -3.58 -10.97 4.33
CA GLN A 154 -4.79 -11.29 3.56
C GLN A 154 -4.87 -12.79 3.30
N LYS A 155 -3.79 -13.40 2.79
CA LYS A 155 -3.75 -14.84 2.52
C LYS A 155 -4.08 -15.62 3.78
N LYS A 156 -3.41 -15.32 4.90
CA LYS A 156 -3.66 -15.97 6.19
C LYS A 156 -5.12 -15.84 6.64
N THR A 157 -5.69 -14.65 6.58
CA THR A 157 -7.10 -14.42 6.99
C THR A 157 -8.07 -15.20 6.10
N ILE A 158 -7.79 -15.34 4.81
CA ILE A 158 -8.65 -16.12 3.90
C ILE A 158 -8.53 -17.62 4.17
N ASP A 159 -7.33 -18.12 4.42
CA ASP A 159 -7.12 -19.53 4.80
C ASP A 159 -7.87 -19.86 6.11
N GLU A 160 -7.87 -18.94 7.08
CA GLU A 160 -8.65 -19.06 8.32
C GLU A 160 -10.17 -19.05 8.06
N LEU A 161 -10.66 -18.22 7.13
CA LEU A 161 -12.08 -18.16 6.77
C LEU A 161 -12.56 -19.39 6.01
N ASN A 162 -11.68 -20.01 5.20
CA ASN A 162 -11.97 -21.20 4.41
C ASN A 162 -11.78 -22.50 5.20
N SER A 163 -11.13 -22.45 6.37
CA SER A 163 -10.99 -23.61 7.23
C SER A 163 -12.39 -24.06 7.69
N PRO A 164 -12.77 -25.33 7.48
CA PRO A 164 -14.07 -25.81 7.93
C PRO A 164 -14.15 -25.58 9.43
N ALA A 165 -15.17 -24.82 9.87
CA ALA A 165 -15.44 -24.62 11.28
C ALA A 165 -15.46 -26.02 11.91
N SER A 166 -14.49 -26.31 12.78
CA SER A 166 -14.48 -27.57 13.51
C SER A 166 -15.81 -27.62 14.25
N ALA A 167 -16.73 -28.44 13.75
CA ALA A 167 -18.03 -28.62 14.35
C ALA A 167 -17.76 -28.99 15.82
N PRO A 168 -18.38 -28.31 16.80
CA PRO A 168 -18.23 -28.71 18.19
C PRO A 168 -18.58 -30.19 18.26
N ALA A 169 -17.65 -31.01 18.76
CA ALA A 169 -17.84 -32.44 18.89
C ALA A 169 -19.20 -32.67 19.56
N ALA A 170 -20.14 -33.28 18.83
CA ALA A 170 -21.47 -33.56 19.34
C ALA A 170 -21.29 -34.31 20.67
N ALA A 171 -21.79 -33.73 21.76
CA ALA A 171 -21.76 -34.39 23.06
C ALA A 171 -22.48 -35.75 22.91
N PRO A 172 -21.89 -36.85 23.40
CA PRO A 172 -22.52 -38.16 23.30
C PRO A 172 -23.90 -38.10 23.98
N ILE A 173 -24.94 -38.44 23.23
CA ILE A 173 -26.30 -38.55 23.74
C ILE A 173 -26.29 -39.67 24.79
N PRO A 174 -26.63 -39.39 26.07
CA PRO A 174 -26.69 -40.43 27.07
C PRO A 174 -27.75 -41.46 26.68
N ALA A 175 -27.37 -42.73 26.67
CA ALA A 175 -28.26 -43.85 26.40
C ALA A 175 -29.45 -43.80 27.39
N GLN A 176 -30.66 -43.66 26.86
CA GLN A 176 -31.87 -43.80 27.65
C GLN A 176 -32.03 -45.27 28.03
N THR A 177 -31.93 -45.55 29.33
CA THR A 177 -32.28 -46.84 29.96
C THR A 177 -33.77 -46.96 30.19
#